data_AF-A0A9D1S9Y8-F1
#
_entry.id   AF-A0A9D1S9Y8-F1
#
_cell.length_a   1.000
_cell.length_b   1.000
_cell.length_c   1.000
_cell.angle_alpha   90.00
_cell.angle_beta   90.00
_cell.angle_gamma   90.00
#
_symmetry.space_group_name_H-M   'P 1'
#
loop_
_entity.id
_entity.type
_entity.pdbx_description
1 polymer ?
#
loop_
_entity_poly.entity_id
_entity_poly.type
_entity_poly.pdbx_seq_one_letter_code
_entity_poly.pdbx_strand_id
1 'polypeptide(L)'
;MNVFNSIYNYRELLKTNVKKEIRGRYKNSFLGILWSFLNPLLQLLVYSVIFGALLAGDEKGTYHIYICVALIPWTYFTTVVSQAAFTIIGNRKYY
;
A
#
# COMPACT_ATOMS: atom_id res chain seq x y z
N MET A 1 -20.78 -13.74 -20.00
CA MET A 1 -19.97 -12.75 -19.23
C MET A 1 -18.61 -12.62 -19.90
N ASN A 2 -18.44 -11.65 -20.81
CA ASN A 2 -17.27 -11.58 -21.70
C ASN A 2 -16.11 -10.73 -21.15
N VAL A 3 -16.30 -10.08 -20.00
CA VAL A 3 -15.33 -9.14 -19.38
C VAL A 3 -14.08 -9.87 -18.88
N PHE A 4 -14.24 -11.04 -18.26
CA PHE A 4 -13.10 -11.84 -17.80
C PHE A 4 -12.23 -12.31 -18.97
N ASN A 5 -12.87 -12.65 -20.10
CA ASN A 5 -12.17 -13.12 -21.30
C ASN A 5 -11.43 -11.97 -22.01
N SER A 6 -12.01 -10.77 -22.05
CA SER A 6 -11.30 -9.59 -22.57
C SER A 6 -10.13 -9.19 -21.68
N ILE A 7 -10.28 -9.15 -20.35
CA ILE A 7 -9.16 -8.88 -19.42
C ILE A 7 -8.02 -9.90 -19.64
N TYR A 8 -8.34 -11.18 -19.84
CA TYR A 8 -7.35 -12.21 -20.12
C TYR A 8 -6.60 -11.97 -21.44
N ASN A 9 -7.29 -11.52 -22.48
CA ASN A 9 -6.68 -11.16 -23.77
C ASN A 9 -5.78 -9.91 -23.68
N TYR A 10 -6.11 -8.94 -22.81
CA TYR A 10 -5.32 -7.73 -22.58
C TYR A 10 -4.19 -7.89 -21.52
N ARG A 11 -3.85 -9.11 -21.13
CA ARG A 11 -2.81 -9.39 -20.11
C ARG A 11 -1.45 -8.76 -20.42
N GLU A 12 -1.06 -8.68 -21.69
CA GLU A 12 0.24 -8.10 -22.08
C GLU A 12 0.25 -6.57 -21.88
N LEU A 13 -0.89 -5.91 -22.12
CA LEU A 13 -1.07 -4.50 -21.83
C LEU A 13 -1.03 -4.24 -20.32
N LEU A 14 -1.72 -5.08 -19.52
CA LEU A 14 -1.69 -5.00 -18.06
C LEU A 14 -0.28 -5.18 -17.51
N LYS A 15 0.46 -6.21 -17.96
CA LYS A 15 1.87 -6.43 -17.59
C LYS A 15 2.74 -5.21 -17.89
N THR A 16 2.56 -4.61 -19.06
CA THR A 16 3.37 -3.46 -19.49
C THR A 16 3.08 -2.22 -18.63
N ASN A 17 1.80 -1.96 -18.33
CA ASN A 17 1.40 -0.85 -17.45
C ASN A 17 1.92 -1.04 -16.01
N VAL A 18 1.77 -2.24 -15.43
CA VAL A 18 2.29 -2.57 -14.10
C VAL A 18 3.81 -2.40 -14.05
N LYS A 19 4.53 -2.90 -15.05
CA LYS A 19 5.99 -2.75 -15.13
C LYS A 19 6.42 -1.28 -15.23
N LYS A 20 5.67 -0.46 -15.97
CA LYS A 20 5.91 0.99 -16.09
C LYS A 20 5.65 1.71 -14.76
N GLU A 21 4.57 1.39 -14.05
CA GLU A 21 4.26 2.00 -12.75
C GLU A 21 5.31 1.65 -11.69
N ILE A 22 5.68 0.37 -11.58
CA ILE A 22 6.73 -0.08 -10.64
C ILE A 22 8.04 0.65 -10.97
N ARG A 23 8.45 0.66 -12.24
CA ARG A 23 9.67 1.34 -12.66
C ARG A 23 9.60 2.83 -12.37
N GLY A 24 8.47 3.49 -12.63
CA GLY A 24 8.27 4.93 -12.36
C GLY A 24 8.32 5.27 -10.88
N ARG A 25 7.70 4.46 -10.02
CA ARG A 25 7.65 4.67 -8.57
C ARG A 25 9.02 4.53 -7.90
N TYR A 26 9.89 3.67 -8.44
CA TYR A 26 11.21 3.41 -7.88
C TYR A 26 12.38 4.05 -8.65
N LYS A 27 12.15 4.67 -9.83
CA LYS A 27 13.23 5.23 -10.69
C LYS A 27 14.06 6.32 -10.00
N ASN A 28 13.44 7.07 -9.09
CA ASN A 28 14.04 8.23 -8.40
C ASN A 28 14.06 8.08 -6.87
N SER A 29 13.75 6.89 -6.33
CA SER A 29 13.69 6.70 -4.88
C SER A 29 15.05 6.22 -4.37
N PHE A 30 15.67 6.99 -3.47
CA PHE A 30 17.01 6.74 -2.94
C PHE A 30 17.16 5.36 -2.27
N LEU A 31 16.07 4.85 -1.70
CA LEU A 31 15.98 3.54 -1.04
C LEU A 31 15.24 2.49 -1.91
N GLY A 32 14.76 2.85 -3.10
CA GLY A 32 14.04 1.93 -3.98
C GLY A 32 12.84 1.26 -3.29
N ILE A 33 12.77 -0.07 -3.38
CA ILE A 33 11.66 -0.87 -2.83
C ILE A 33 11.63 -0.90 -1.30
N LEU A 34 12.77 -0.66 -0.63
CA LEU A 34 12.86 -0.62 0.83
C LEU A 34 11.99 0.49 1.44
N TRP A 35 11.77 1.59 0.70
CA TRP A 35 10.93 2.69 1.16
C TRP A 35 9.46 2.26 1.40
N SER A 36 8.97 1.30 0.60
CA SER A 36 7.62 0.74 0.74
C SER A 36 7.46 -0.10 2.02
N PHE A 37 8.56 -0.61 2.58
CA PHE A 37 8.57 -1.32 3.87
C PHE A 37 8.85 -0.37 5.04
N LEU A 38 9.70 0.63 4.83
CA LEU A 38 10.08 1.57 5.88
C LEU A 38 8.89 2.39 6.39
N ASN A 39 8.04 2.88 5.47
CA ASN A 39 6.87 3.69 5.83
C ASN A 39 5.89 2.96 6.79
N PRO A 40 5.36 1.77 6.46
CA PRO A 40 4.48 1.05 7.38
C PRO A 40 5.19 0.62 8.67
N LEU A 41 6.50 0.35 8.64
CA LEU A 41 7.26 -0.05 9.83
C LEU A 41 7.47 1.12 10.81
N LEU A 42 7.79 2.32 10.29
CA LEU A 42 7.84 3.54 11.09
C LEU A 42 6.46 3.91 11.64
N GLN A 43 5.42 3.76 10.82
CA GLN A 43 4.05 4.01 11.23
C GLN A 43 3.62 3.07 12.37
N LEU A 44 3.93 1.78 12.25
CA LEU A 44 3.70 0.78 13.30
C LEU A 44 4.48 1.11 14.57
N LEU A 45 5.75 1.54 14.46
CA LEU A 45 6.56 1.96 15.60
C LEU A 45 5.91 3.14 16.33
N VAL A 46 5.51 4.18 15.60
CA VAL A 46 4.84 5.36 16.17
C VAL A 46 3.54 4.97 16.87
N TYR A 47 2.69 4.16 16.23
CA TYR A 47 1.44 3.69 16.85
C TYR A 47 1.69 2.80 18.07
N SER A 48 2.68 1.92 18.00
CA SER A 48 3.08 1.05 19.11
C SER A 48 3.61 1.84 20.30
N VAL A 49 4.38 2.90 20.08
CA VAL A 49 4.95 3.71 21.17
C VAL A 49 3.89 4.64 21.76
N ILE A 50 3.16 5.40 20.93
CA ILE A 50 2.17 6.37 21.41
C ILE A 50 1.03 5.65 22.12
N PHE A 51 0.45 4.63 21.47
CA PHE A 51 -0.69 3.95 22.07
C PHE A 51 -0.27 2.82 23.01
N GLY A 52 0.89 2.20 22.83
CA GLY A 52 1.43 1.30 23.86
C GLY A 52 1.80 2.03 25.14
N ALA A 53 2.13 3.33 25.10
CA ALA A 53 2.32 4.13 26.32
C ALA A 53 0.98 4.61 26.93
N LEU A 54 -0.02 4.94 26.10
CA LEU A 54 -1.31 5.50 26.55
C LEU A 54 -2.36 4.44 26.93
N LEU A 55 -2.39 3.28 26.25
CA LEU A 55 -3.41 2.23 26.42
C LEU A 55 -2.90 0.97 27.14
N ALA A 56 -1.62 0.89 27.49
CA ALA A 56 -1.07 -0.19 28.31
C ALA A 56 -1.46 -0.07 29.80
N GLY A 57 -2.75 -0.01 30.10
CA GLY A 57 -3.23 -0.53 31.37
C GLY A 57 -3.07 -2.05 31.38
N ASP A 58 -2.49 -2.59 32.46
CA ASP A 58 -2.18 -3.99 32.85
C ASP A 58 -1.93 -5.11 31.80
N GLU A 59 -2.58 -5.13 30.63
CA GLU A 59 -2.45 -6.15 29.57
C GLU A 59 -1.47 -5.75 28.45
N LYS A 60 -0.22 -5.47 28.82
CA LYS A 60 0.87 -5.04 27.89
C LYS A 60 1.16 -6.02 26.74
N GLY A 61 0.84 -7.31 26.90
CA GLY A 61 1.22 -8.36 25.95
C GLY A 61 0.42 -8.38 24.65
N THR A 62 -0.90 -8.16 24.73
CA THR A 62 -1.81 -8.39 23.59
C THR A 62 -2.01 -7.17 22.71
N TYR A 63 -1.79 -5.98 23.26
CA TYR A 63 -2.04 -4.69 22.59
C TYR A 63 -1.25 -4.52 21.27
N HIS A 64 0.01 -4.96 21.27
CA HIS A 64 0.91 -4.85 20.13
C HIS A 64 0.40 -5.65 18.92
N ILE A 65 -0.13 -6.84 19.15
CA ILE A 65 -0.66 -7.70 18.08
C ILE A 65 -1.96 -7.12 17.52
N TYR A 66 -2.82 -6.61 18.41
CA TYR A 66 -4.10 -5.99 18.03
C TYR A 66 -3.89 -4.81 17.08
N ILE A 67 -2.99 -3.88 17.43
CA ILE A 67 -2.75 -2.69 16.61
C ILE A 67 -2.08 -3.04 15.28
N CYS A 68 -1.20 -4.07 15.25
CA CYS A 68 -0.60 -4.56 14.01
C CYS A 68 -1.64 -5.12 13.04
N VAL A 69 -2.55 -5.97 13.52
CA VAL A 69 -3.60 -6.60 12.69
C VAL A 69 -4.64 -5.57 12.22
N ALA A 70 -4.88 -4.50 12.98
CA ALA A 70 -5.77 -3.43 12.54
C ALA A 70 -5.11 -2.50 11.50
N LEU A 71 -3.86 -2.06 11.74
CA LEU A 71 -3.21 -1.03 10.92
C LEU A 71 -2.73 -1.55 9.57
N ILE A 72 -2.16 -2.75 9.49
CA ILE A 72 -1.60 -3.28 8.25
C ILE A 72 -2.68 -3.37 7.14
N PRO A 73 -3.82 -4.04 7.34
CA PRO A 73 -4.87 -4.10 6.32
C PRO A 73 -5.52 -2.73 6.07
N TRP A 74 -5.72 -1.90 7.10
CA TRP A 74 -6.29 -0.57 6.95
C TRP A 74 -5.43 0.36 6.07
N THR A 75 -4.13 0.43 6.38
CA THR A 75 -3.16 1.25 5.62
C THR A 75 -3.00 0.73 4.21
N TYR A 76 -3.00 -0.60 4.01
CA TYR A 76 -2.99 -1.19 2.68
C TYR A 76 -4.25 -0.82 1.88
N PHE A 77 -5.43 -0.99 2.47
CA PHE A 77 -6.71 -0.68 1.83
C PHE A 77 -6.80 0.78 1.40
N THR A 78 -6.55 1.71 2.31
CA THR A 78 -6.57 3.16 2.04
C THR A 78 -5.58 3.56 0.95
N THR A 79 -4.39 2.94 0.95
CA THR A 79 -3.36 3.15 -0.06
C THR A 79 -3.81 2.68 -1.45
N VAL A 80 -4.38 1.48 -1.55
CA VAL A 80 -4.85 0.91 -2.82
C VAL A 80 -6.03 1.70 -3.38
N VAL A 81 -7.01 2.03 -2.55
CA VAL A 81 -8.19 2.81 -2.96
C VAL A 81 -7.78 4.20 -3.47
N SER A 82 -6.91 4.88 -2.73
CA SER A 82 -6.41 6.20 -3.15
C SER A 82 -5.65 6.10 -4.47
N GLN A 83 -4.76 5.11 -4.62
CA GLN A 83 -4.02 4.91 -5.87
C GLN A 83 -4.95 4.59 -7.04
N ALA A 84 -5.96 3.73 -6.84
CA ALA A 84 -6.95 3.42 -7.85
C ALA A 84 -7.67 4.68 -8.35
N ALA A 85 -8.09 5.57 -7.44
CA ALA A 85 -8.69 6.86 -7.82
C ALA A 85 -7.73 7.74 -8.64
N PHE A 86 -6.45 7.78 -8.26
CA PHE A 86 -5.44 8.56 -8.99
C PHE A 86 -5.06 7.97 -10.35
N THR A 87 -5.27 6.67 -10.61
CA THR A 87 -4.92 6.07 -11.91
C THR A 87 -5.70 6.71 -13.07
N ILE A 88 -6.95 7.12 -12.85
CA ILE A 88 -7.79 7.75 -13.88
C ILE A 88 -7.23 9.14 -14.22
N ILE A 89 -6.85 9.91 -13.20
CA ILE A 89 -6.32 11.27 -13.36
C ILE A 89 -4.90 11.24 -13.93
N GLY A 90 -4.06 10.31 -13.43
CA GLY A 90 -2.67 10.16 -13.83
C GLY A 90 -2.48 9.69 -15.27
N ASN A 91 -3.41 8.88 -15.79
CA ASN A 91 -3.37 8.40 -17.18
C ASN A 91 -4.06 9.34 -18.18
N ARG A 92 -4.70 10.43 -17.72
CA ARG A 92 -5.37 11.42 -18.58
C ARG A 92 -4.45 12.09 -19.60
N LYS A 93 -3.14 12.18 -19.32
CA LYS A 93 -2.17 12.88 -20.18
C LYS A 93 -1.85 12.17 -21.51
N TYR A 94 -2.44 11.00 -21.76
CA TYR A 94 -2.25 10.22 -22.99
C TYR A 94 -3.44 10.29 -23.97
N TYR A 95 -4.41 11.20 -23.72
CA TYR A 95 -5.48 11.56 -24.65
C TYR A 95 -5.48 13.07 -24.90
#